data_AF-A0AAN8ISK8-F1
#
_entry.id   AF-A0AAN8ISK8-F1
#
_cell.length_a   1.000
_cell.length_b   1.000
_cell.length_c   1.000
_cell.angle_alpha   90.00
_cell.angle_beta   90.00
_cell.angle_gamma   90.00
#
_symmetry.space_group_name_H-M   'P 1'
#
loop_
_entity.id
_entity.type
_entity.pdbx_description
1 polymer ?
#
loop_
_entity_poly.entity_id
_entity_poly.type
_entity_poly.pdbx_seq_one_letter_code
_entity_poly.pdbx_strand_id
1 'polypeptide(L)'
;MGSAQSQEEQPDVVRIDRNEIPEEYKTVGVSSDVVKRVNAQTGGGSTEAEQLRAQLVREQEEKQRLRQEMARLSELQKRQQGYQAADDIEERKRIFEETVARVQEKFFAYHRENVCADNEKEIMECLKRNPNRVLKCAPLTTQYEKFFTSEYSVERMKWLYGCVVLLALGLLYFRPLLRHRKSDVVTVWTLSKSSASFDSYRYRNCSVSTCLRSQRCMLDYGKISVYIQPITRVVDDVGNVLSPVPSKEFHTIRKLLLHYSVSDPQQACIFFPGIDFLNLHRFPSIDVAHAVANMIDERFRNVLMFTLIGEWKHNHRHIMASPIIPLHLYRHRLDISLSPYFGNLPAPTTSASSTHNTLLVMLFNASSSFREVAAEAFGRSA
;
A
#
# COMPACT_ATOMS: atom_id res chain seq x y z
N MET A 1 30.46 -44.40 -63.68
CA MET A 1 30.43 -44.25 -62.21
C MET A 1 30.75 -42.79 -61.91
N GLY A 2 29.83 -42.10 -61.25
CA GLY A 2 29.87 -40.64 -61.08
C GLY A 2 30.78 -40.20 -59.94
N SER A 3 31.18 -38.93 -59.99
CA SER A 3 31.67 -38.19 -58.83
C SER A 3 31.23 -36.74 -59.04
N ALA A 4 30.11 -36.39 -58.40
CA ALA A 4 29.65 -35.02 -58.30
C ALA A 4 30.51 -34.32 -57.23
N GLN A 5 31.14 -33.20 -57.59
CA GLN A 5 31.73 -32.27 -56.63
C GLN A 5 30.70 -31.18 -56.34
N SER A 6 30.26 -31.16 -55.09
CA SER A 6 29.37 -30.17 -54.49
C SER A 6 30.07 -28.80 -54.46
N GLN A 7 29.41 -27.77 -54.99
CA GLN A 7 29.78 -26.37 -54.75
C GLN A 7 29.15 -25.94 -53.41
N GLU A 8 29.97 -25.49 -52.46
CA GLU A 8 29.53 -24.83 -51.24
C GLU A 8 29.00 -23.43 -51.57
N GLU A 9 27.70 -23.20 -51.36
CA GLU A 9 27.09 -21.86 -51.38
C GLU A 9 27.62 -21.04 -50.20
N GLN A 10 28.25 -19.90 -50.49
CA GLN A 10 28.56 -18.89 -49.48
C GLN A 10 27.26 -18.26 -48.96
N PRO A 11 27.13 -18.00 -47.64
CA PRO A 11 25.92 -17.43 -47.08
C PRO A 11 25.72 -16.00 -47.59
N ASP A 12 24.51 -15.72 -48.04
CA ASP A 12 24.09 -14.41 -48.55
C ASP A 12 24.22 -13.34 -47.44
N VAL A 13 25.14 -12.38 -47.65
CA VAL A 13 25.44 -11.33 -46.68
C VAL A 13 24.42 -10.20 -46.90
N VAL A 14 23.37 -10.20 -46.08
CA VAL A 14 22.38 -9.13 -46.06
C VAL A 14 23.05 -7.84 -45.56
N ARG A 15 23.26 -6.89 -46.46
CA ARG A 15 23.73 -5.54 -46.15
C ARG A 15 22.53 -4.69 -45.75
N ILE A 16 22.46 -4.32 -44.48
CA ILE A 16 21.42 -3.43 -43.96
C ILE A 16 21.99 -2.01 -43.96
N ASP A 17 21.37 -1.11 -44.70
CA ASP A 17 21.77 0.29 -44.73
C ASP A 17 21.36 1.00 -43.42
N ARG A 18 22.16 1.96 -42.96
CA ARG A 18 21.97 2.64 -41.67
C ARG A 18 20.62 3.37 -41.53
N ASN A 19 19.95 3.62 -42.66
CA ASN A 19 18.65 4.26 -42.74
C ASN A 19 17.48 3.27 -42.54
N GLU A 20 17.75 1.96 -42.62
CA GLU A 20 16.76 0.88 -42.43
C GLU A 20 16.64 0.42 -40.98
N ILE A 21 17.50 0.95 -40.10
CA ILE A 21 17.51 0.62 -38.67
C ILE A 21 16.42 1.45 -37.96
N PRO A 22 15.42 0.83 -37.31
CA PRO A 22 14.40 1.54 -36.56
C PRO A 22 15.01 2.41 -35.44
N GLU A 23 14.41 3.59 -35.20
CA GLU A 23 14.86 4.57 -34.18
C GLU A 23 15.08 3.94 -32.79
N GLU A 24 14.31 2.92 -32.45
CA GLU A 24 14.37 2.16 -31.20
C GLU A 24 15.69 1.40 -30.98
N TYR A 25 16.44 1.12 -32.06
CA TYR A 25 17.73 0.40 -32.01
C TYR A 25 18.95 1.32 -32.19
N LYS A 26 18.75 2.63 -32.43
CA LYS A 26 19.87 3.60 -32.56
C LYS A 26 20.66 3.80 -31.26
N THR A 27 20.04 3.51 -30.11
CA THR A 27 20.63 3.72 -28.77
C THR A 27 21.33 2.48 -28.20
N VAL A 28 21.28 1.33 -28.87
CA VAL A 28 21.88 0.09 -28.35
C VAL A 28 23.37 0.10 -28.70
N GLY A 29 24.20 0.46 -27.72
CA GLY A 29 25.65 0.50 -27.88
C GLY A 29 26.22 -0.90 -28.10
N VAL A 30 26.91 -1.10 -29.22
CA VAL A 30 27.66 -2.33 -29.48
C VAL A 30 28.89 -2.36 -28.57
N SER A 31 29.12 -3.48 -27.87
CA SER A 31 30.29 -3.65 -27.00
C SER A 31 31.60 -3.44 -27.76
N SER A 32 32.54 -2.71 -27.16
CA SER A 32 33.85 -2.39 -27.72
C SER A 32 34.65 -3.62 -28.13
N ASP A 33 34.38 -4.77 -27.52
CA ASP A 33 35.08 -6.03 -27.77
C ASP A 33 34.58 -6.75 -29.03
N VAL A 34 33.36 -6.43 -29.47
CA VAL A 34 32.80 -6.92 -30.74
C VAL A 34 33.36 -6.07 -31.89
N VAL A 35 33.39 -4.75 -31.71
CA VAL A 35 33.94 -3.81 -32.70
C VAL A 35 35.45 -4.05 -32.92
N LYS A 36 36.21 -4.32 -31.85
CA LYS A 36 37.64 -4.66 -31.96
C LYS A 36 37.89 -5.95 -32.73
N ARG A 37 37.05 -6.97 -32.57
CA ARG A 37 37.19 -8.25 -33.29
C ARG A 37 36.86 -8.12 -34.78
N VAL A 38 35.82 -7.37 -35.12
CA VAL A 38 35.45 -7.12 -36.52
C VAL A 38 36.53 -6.29 -37.22
N ASN A 39 37.03 -5.23 -36.58
CA ASN A 39 38.11 -4.40 -37.14
C ASN A 39 39.45 -5.14 -37.23
N ALA A 40 39.71 -6.15 -36.40
CA ALA A 40 40.91 -6.98 -36.48
C ALA A 40 40.84 -8.00 -37.63
N GLN A 41 39.64 -8.39 -38.07
CA GLN A 41 39.45 -9.29 -39.22
C GLN A 41 39.48 -8.56 -40.57
N THR A 42 39.09 -7.28 -40.61
CA THR A 42 39.12 -6.48 -41.85
C THR A 42 40.44 -5.71 -41.95
N GLY A 43 41.52 -6.42 -42.26
CA GLY A 43 42.83 -5.84 -42.55
C GLY A 43 42.81 -5.02 -43.83
N GLY A 44 42.46 -3.74 -43.74
CA GLY A 44 42.52 -2.79 -44.84
C GLY A 44 42.64 -1.36 -44.31
N GLY A 45 43.86 -0.83 -44.30
CA GLY A 45 44.13 0.55 -43.91
C GLY A 45 43.45 1.54 -44.87
N SER A 46 42.43 2.22 -44.37
CA SER A 46 41.79 3.36 -45.03
C SER A 46 41.96 4.59 -44.16
N THR A 47 42.29 5.73 -44.80
CA THR A 47 42.37 7.09 -44.22
C THR A 47 41.11 7.48 -43.45
N GLU A 48 39.98 6.85 -43.74
CA GLU A 48 38.70 7.03 -43.06
C GLU A 48 38.70 6.46 -41.62
N ALA A 49 39.43 5.37 -41.39
CA ALA A 49 39.55 4.77 -40.05
C ALA A 49 40.36 5.66 -39.09
N GLU A 50 41.33 6.42 -39.60
CA GLU A 50 42.07 7.40 -38.81
C GLU A 50 41.23 8.65 -38.52
N GLN A 51 40.43 9.12 -39.48
CA GLN A 51 39.49 10.22 -39.26
C GLN A 51 38.44 9.87 -38.21
N LEU A 52 37.87 8.67 -38.27
CA LEU A 52 36.89 8.20 -37.27
C LEU A 52 37.52 8.06 -35.87
N ARG A 53 38.78 7.61 -35.77
CA ARG A 53 39.51 7.59 -34.48
C ARG A 53 39.71 8.99 -33.93
N ALA A 54 40.08 9.97 -34.76
CA ALA A 54 40.23 11.36 -34.34
C ALA A 54 38.91 11.98 -33.89
N GLN A 55 37.79 11.63 -34.55
CA GLN A 55 36.46 12.12 -34.19
C GLN A 55 35.98 11.52 -32.86
N LEU A 56 36.25 10.23 -32.62
CA LEU A 56 35.86 9.51 -31.42
C LEU A 56 36.62 10.01 -30.17
N VAL A 57 37.88 10.42 -30.33
CA VAL A 57 38.65 11.06 -29.26
C VAL A 57 38.03 12.40 -28.85
N ARG A 58 37.59 13.23 -29.80
CA ARG A 58 36.92 14.51 -29.51
C ARG A 58 35.59 14.31 -28.76
N GLU A 59 34.77 13.35 -29.17
CA GLU A 59 33.52 13.05 -28.47
C GLU A 59 33.77 12.51 -27.05
N GLN A 60 34.83 11.72 -26.84
CA GLN A 60 35.18 11.25 -25.51
C GLN A 60 35.59 12.39 -24.58
N GLU A 61 36.35 13.37 -25.07
CA GLU A 61 36.72 14.57 -24.32
C GLU A 61 35.50 15.43 -23.95
N GLU A 62 34.58 15.63 -24.90
CA GLU A 62 33.36 16.39 -24.67
C GLU A 62 32.43 15.69 -23.66
N LYS A 63 32.27 14.37 -23.78
CA LYS A 63 31.51 13.55 -22.83
C LYS A 63 32.12 13.59 -21.42
N GLN A 64 33.45 13.68 -21.32
CA GLN A 64 34.13 13.78 -20.03
C GLN A 64 33.93 15.16 -19.39
N ARG A 65 33.91 16.24 -20.17
CA ARG A 65 33.53 17.58 -19.69
C ARG A 65 32.08 17.61 -19.17
N LEU A 66 31.13 17.09 -19.94
CA LEU A 66 29.72 17.04 -19.55
C LEU A 66 29.49 16.24 -18.26
N ARG A 67 30.25 15.16 -18.05
CA ARG A 67 30.20 14.41 -16.78
C ARG A 67 30.70 15.22 -15.58
N GLN A 68 31.74 16.02 -15.75
CA GLN A 68 32.25 16.88 -14.68
C GLN A 68 31.25 18.00 -14.34
N GLU A 69 30.59 18.55 -15.35
CA GLU A 69 29.56 19.57 -15.15
C GLU A 69 28.32 19.03 -14.44
N MET A 70 27.84 17.84 -14.82
CA MET A 70 26.75 17.13 -14.14
C MET A 70 27.09 16.77 -12.69
N ALA A 71 28.35 16.40 -12.40
CA ALA A 71 28.80 16.14 -11.03
C ALA A 71 28.75 17.42 -10.18
N ARG A 72 29.16 18.56 -10.73
CA ARG A 72 29.13 19.87 -10.05
C ARG A 72 27.71 20.36 -9.79
N LEU A 73 26.78 20.17 -10.74
CA LEU A 73 25.37 20.53 -10.57
C LEU A 73 24.68 19.67 -9.50
N SER A 74 24.99 18.37 -9.45
CA SER A 74 24.49 17.45 -8.43
C SER A 74 24.94 17.85 -7.02
N GLU A 75 26.18 18.31 -6.86
CA GLU A 75 26.71 18.77 -5.58
C GLU A 75 26.03 20.05 -5.07
N LEU A 76 25.71 21.00 -5.98
CA LEU A 76 24.94 22.20 -5.66
C LEU A 76 23.50 21.88 -5.24
N GLN A 77 22.85 20.94 -5.93
CA GLN A 77 21.48 20.52 -5.63
C GLN A 77 21.40 19.82 -4.26
N LYS A 78 22.42 19.02 -3.92
CA LYS A 78 22.52 18.34 -2.62
C LYS A 78 22.73 19.32 -1.46
N ARG A 79 23.47 20.41 -1.69
CA ARG A 79 23.61 21.53 -0.72
C ARG A 79 22.31 22.30 -0.53
N GLN A 80 21.52 22.50 -1.58
CA GLN A 80 20.21 23.17 -1.50
C GLN A 80 19.17 22.34 -0.73
N GLN A 81 19.10 21.03 -0.97
CA GLN A 81 18.16 20.14 -0.28
C GLN A 81 18.48 19.94 1.21
N GLY A 82 19.75 20.03 1.61
CA GLY A 82 20.15 19.93 3.01
C GLY A 82 19.78 21.15 3.86
N TYR A 83 19.69 22.34 3.25
CA TYR A 83 19.38 23.58 3.95
C TYR A 83 17.87 23.76 4.18
N GLN A 84 17.03 23.38 3.20
CA GLN A 84 15.57 23.48 3.32
C GLN A 84 14.95 22.45 4.29
N ALA A 85 15.56 21.27 4.45
CA ALA A 85 15.02 20.24 5.33
C ALA A 85 15.26 20.51 6.82
N ALA A 86 16.28 21.28 7.19
CA ALA A 86 16.63 21.55 8.59
C ALA A 86 15.74 22.65 9.21
N ASP A 87 15.51 23.75 8.49
CA ASP A 87 14.66 24.85 8.96
C ASP A 87 13.18 24.42 9.06
N ASP A 88 12.69 23.61 8.12
CA ASP A 88 11.32 23.07 8.12
C ASP A 88 11.01 22.14 9.31
N ILE A 89 12.04 21.46 9.86
CA ILE A 89 11.87 20.55 11.00
C ILE A 89 11.80 21.34 12.31
N GLU A 90 12.61 22.38 12.45
CA GLU A 90 12.62 23.22 13.66
C GLU A 90 11.32 24.04 13.78
N GLU A 91 10.81 24.56 12.66
CA GLU A 91 9.56 25.32 12.66
C GLU A 91 8.33 24.45 12.98
N ARG A 92 8.30 23.19 12.50
CA ARG A 92 7.25 22.23 12.86
C ARG A 92 7.29 21.83 14.34
N LYS A 93 8.49 21.72 14.92
CA LYS A 93 8.65 21.42 16.35
C LYS A 93 8.11 22.54 17.23
N ARG A 94 8.40 23.79 16.86
CA ARG A 94 7.87 24.99 17.54
C ARG A 94 6.34 25.04 17.54
N ILE A 95 5.71 24.77 16.39
CA ILE A 95 4.23 24.76 16.27
C ILE A 95 3.61 23.65 17.15
N PHE A 96 4.26 22.49 17.24
CA PHE A 96 3.80 21.39 18.07
C PHE A 96 3.85 21.74 19.56
N GLU A 97 4.97 22.29 20.04
CA GLU A 97 5.13 22.69 21.44
C GLU A 97 4.13 23.80 21.85
N GLU A 98 3.88 24.78 20.98
CA GLU A 98 2.87 25.82 21.21
C GLU A 98 1.44 25.25 21.28
N THR A 99 1.16 24.20 20.50
CA THR A 99 -0.14 23.53 20.52
C THR A 99 -0.33 22.73 21.81
N VAL A 100 0.70 22.03 22.28
CA VAL A 100 0.68 21.32 23.56
C VAL A 100 0.47 22.29 24.72
N ALA A 101 1.17 23.43 24.73
CA ALA A 101 1.00 24.46 25.75
C ALA A 101 -0.45 25.00 25.82
N ARG A 102 -1.06 25.31 24.68
CA ARG A 102 -2.47 25.75 24.62
C ARG A 102 -3.47 24.70 25.08
N VAL A 103 -3.22 23.43 24.79
CA VAL A 103 -4.06 22.33 25.27
C VAL A 103 -3.90 22.21 26.78
N GLN A 104 -2.68 22.30 27.29
CA GLN A 104 -2.42 22.20 28.72
C GLN A 104 -3.06 23.37 29.49
N GLU A 105 -2.96 24.59 28.98
CA GLU A 105 -3.61 25.77 29.55
C GLU A 105 -5.15 25.64 29.54
N LYS A 106 -5.75 25.25 28.40
CA LYS A 106 -7.21 25.13 28.29
C LYS A 106 -7.81 23.99 29.12
N PHE A 107 -7.07 22.90 29.32
CA PHE A 107 -7.61 21.73 30.03
C PHE A 107 -7.21 21.67 31.52
N PHE A 108 -6.10 22.30 31.93
CA PHE A 108 -5.63 22.21 33.32
C PHE A 108 -5.72 23.52 34.11
N ALA A 109 -6.05 24.66 33.50
CA ALA A 109 -6.22 25.93 34.23
C ALA A 109 -7.42 25.97 35.20
N TYR A 110 -8.33 24.98 35.15
CA TYR A 110 -9.41 24.86 36.13
C TYR A 110 -9.02 23.94 37.29
N HIS A 111 -8.18 24.43 38.19
CA HIS A 111 -8.07 23.83 39.52
C HIS A 111 -9.24 24.34 40.36
N ARG A 112 -10.17 23.43 40.69
CA ARG A 112 -11.27 23.68 41.62
C ARG A 112 -10.70 24.18 42.96
N GLU A 113 -11.25 25.25 43.51
CA GLU A 113 -10.94 25.68 44.87
C GLU A 113 -11.11 24.50 45.83
N ASN A 114 -10.08 24.23 46.63
CA ASN A 114 -10.05 23.08 47.51
C ASN A 114 -10.96 23.38 48.72
N VAL A 115 -12.23 23.00 48.61
CA VAL A 115 -13.30 23.28 49.60
C VAL A 115 -12.94 22.74 51.00
N CYS A 116 -12.00 21.80 51.10
CA CYS A 116 -11.55 21.20 52.34
C CYS A 116 -10.22 21.80 52.90
N ALA A 117 -9.71 22.88 52.31
CA ALA A 117 -8.41 23.45 52.68
C ALA A 117 -8.29 23.82 54.17
N ASP A 118 -9.38 24.26 54.79
CA ASP A 118 -9.40 24.66 56.19
C ASP A 118 -9.29 23.45 57.14
N ASN A 119 -10.01 22.36 56.82
CA ASN A 119 -9.96 21.12 57.61
C ASN A 119 -8.60 20.40 57.45
N GLU A 120 -8.00 20.47 56.26
CA GLU A 120 -6.66 19.93 56.00
C GLU A 120 -5.60 20.67 56.84
N LYS A 121 -5.71 21.99 56.94
CA LYS A 121 -4.82 22.83 57.76
C LYS A 121 -4.93 22.46 59.25
N GLU A 122 -6.13 22.21 59.75
CA GLU A 122 -6.38 21.87 61.16
C GLU A 122 -5.86 20.47 61.52
N ILE A 123 -6.00 19.50 60.61
CA ILE A 123 -5.42 18.14 60.76
C ILE A 123 -3.89 18.22 60.74
N MET A 124 -3.31 18.98 59.81
CA MET A 124 -1.86 19.15 59.70
C MET A 124 -1.27 19.85 60.93
N GLU A 125 -1.99 20.80 61.52
CA GLU A 125 -1.58 21.46 62.75
C GLU A 125 -1.67 20.54 63.98
N CYS A 126 -2.69 19.68 64.05
CA CYS A 126 -2.82 18.66 65.09
C CYS A 126 -1.68 17.62 65.04
N LEU A 127 -1.31 17.16 63.85
CA LEU A 127 -0.22 16.21 63.62
C LEU A 127 1.13 16.82 63.98
N LYS A 128 1.35 18.10 63.65
CA LYS A 128 2.58 18.81 63.99
C LYS A 128 2.76 18.99 65.50
N ARG A 129 1.67 19.16 66.25
CA ARG A 129 1.69 19.24 67.72
C ARG A 129 1.82 17.88 68.41
N ASN A 130 1.52 16.77 67.73
CA ASN A 130 1.53 15.42 68.29
C ASN A 130 2.24 14.39 67.39
N PRO A 131 3.56 14.52 67.16
CA PRO A 131 4.28 13.71 66.17
C PRO A 131 4.26 12.20 66.46
N ASN A 132 4.14 11.79 67.72
CA ASN A 132 4.20 10.38 68.13
C ASN A 132 2.84 9.80 68.56
N ARG A 133 1.72 10.54 68.40
CA ARG A 133 0.38 10.10 68.83
C ARG A 133 -0.70 10.50 67.82
N VAL A 134 -0.54 10.03 66.59
CA VAL A 134 -1.43 10.29 65.43
C VAL A 134 -2.90 10.01 65.73
N LEU A 135 -3.19 8.98 66.53
CA LEU A 135 -4.56 8.58 66.90
C LEU A 135 -5.32 9.64 67.73
N LYS A 136 -4.65 10.63 68.33
CA LYS A 136 -5.35 11.75 69.00
C LYS A 136 -6.01 12.71 68.02
N CYS A 137 -5.56 12.74 66.76
CA CYS A 137 -6.15 13.55 65.70
C CYS A 137 -7.26 12.80 64.92
N ALA A 138 -7.55 11.54 65.28
CA ALA A 138 -8.61 10.73 64.69
C ALA A 138 -10.03 11.36 64.68
N PRO A 139 -10.46 12.16 65.69
CA PRO A 139 -11.77 12.81 65.61
C PRO A 139 -11.84 13.88 64.51
N LEU A 140 -10.72 14.53 64.16
CA LEU A 140 -10.67 15.53 63.08
C LEU A 140 -10.81 14.86 61.69
N THR A 141 -10.28 13.64 61.53
CA THR A 141 -10.46 12.86 60.30
C THR A 141 -11.91 12.41 60.09
N THR A 142 -12.71 12.25 61.15
CA THR A 142 -14.13 11.88 60.99
C THR A 142 -15.01 13.03 60.47
N GLN A 143 -14.63 14.30 60.73
CA GLN A 143 -15.27 15.46 60.09
C GLN A 143 -14.87 15.58 58.62
N TYR A 144 -13.62 15.28 58.28
CA TYR A 144 -13.15 15.20 56.89
C TYR A 144 -13.85 14.08 56.10
N GLU A 145 -14.03 12.90 56.71
CA GLU A 145 -14.80 11.79 56.13
C GLU A 145 -16.28 12.11 55.96
N LYS A 146 -16.89 12.86 56.90
CA LYS A 146 -18.27 13.35 56.76
C LYS A 146 -18.44 14.32 55.60
N PHE A 147 -17.48 15.21 55.34
CA PHE A 147 -17.52 16.06 54.14
C PHE A 147 -17.42 15.25 52.83
N PHE A 148 -16.74 14.11 52.86
CA PHE A 148 -16.68 13.17 51.73
C PHE A 148 -17.94 12.31 51.56
N THR A 149 -18.67 12.01 52.63
CA THR A 149 -19.74 10.99 52.63
C THR A 149 -21.15 11.54 52.87
N SER A 150 -21.30 12.67 53.55
CA SER A 150 -22.57 13.35 53.72
C SER A 150 -22.60 14.64 52.93
N GLU A 151 -23.60 14.72 52.05
CA GLU A 151 -24.04 15.94 51.34
C GLU A 151 -23.46 16.17 49.94
N TYR A 152 -23.50 15.18 49.04
CA TYR A 152 -23.61 15.44 47.58
C TYR A 152 -24.07 14.24 46.73
N SER A 153 -24.95 13.35 47.19
CA SER A 153 -25.25 12.14 46.39
C SER A 153 -26.68 11.60 46.38
N VAL A 154 -27.69 12.32 46.89
CA VAL A 154 -29.09 11.83 46.80
C VAL A 154 -29.94 12.66 45.85
N GLU A 155 -29.81 13.99 45.80
CA GLU A 155 -30.49 14.79 44.77
C GLU A 155 -29.80 14.76 43.41
N ARG A 156 -28.45 14.76 43.39
CA ARG A 156 -27.71 14.63 42.13
C ARG A 156 -27.86 13.25 41.49
N MET A 157 -28.05 12.17 42.26
CA MET A 157 -28.33 10.85 41.69
C MET A 157 -29.70 10.78 41.02
N LYS A 158 -30.72 11.50 41.53
CA LYS A 158 -32.02 11.58 40.85
C LYS A 158 -31.95 12.38 39.56
N TRP A 159 -31.17 13.47 39.55
CA TRP A 159 -30.89 14.22 38.31
C TRP A 159 -30.03 13.43 37.33
N LEU A 160 -29.02 12.68 37.81
CA LEU A 160 -28.20 11.80 36.98
C LEU A 160 -29.00 10.62 36.44
N TYR A 161 -29.85 9.96 37.24
CA TYR A 161 -30.74 8.91 36.74
C TYR A 161 -31.77 9.47 35.76
N GLY A 162 -32.33 10.65 36.03
CA GLY A 162 -33.23 11.36 35.12
C GLY A 162 -32.55 11.71 33.79
N CYS A 163 -31.32 12.24 33.84
CA CYS A 163 -30.51 12.56 32.66
C CYS A 163 -30.03 11.32 31.92
N VAL A 164 -29.68 10.23 32.60
CA VAL A 164 -29.29 8.96 31.98
C VAL A 164 -30.49 8.30 31.32
N VAL A 165 -31.68 8.35 31.93
CA VAL A 165 -32.92 7.85 31.32
C VAL A 165 -33.36 8.73 30.15
N LEU A 166 -33.28 10.06 30.26
CA LEU A 166 -33.54 10.98 29.15
C LEU A 166 -32.50 10.87 28.03
N LEU A 167 -31.23 10.64 28.33
CA LEU A 167 -30.19 10.36 27.33
C LEU A 167 -30.39 8.98 26.73
N ALA A 168 -30.84 7.96 27.47
CA ALA A 168 -31.14 6.64 26.92
C ALA A 168 -32.37 6.70 26.01
N LEU A 169 -33.44 7.38 26.43
CA LEU A 169 -34.64 7.61 25.62
C LEU A 169 -34.33 8.51 24.42
N GLY A 170 -33.51 9.54 24.59
CA GLY A 170 -32.97 10.38 23.54
C GLY A 170 -32.10 9.59 22.56
N LEU A 171 -31.20 8.73 23.03
CA LEU A 171 -30.39 7.86 22.18
C LEU A 171 -31.21 6.77 21.50
N LEU A 172 -32.34 6.34 22.07
CA LEU A 172 -33.28 5.40 21.43
C LEU A 172 -34.18 6.11 20.40
N TYR A 173 -34.63 7.33 20.69
CA TYR A 173 -35.46 8.16 19.81
C TYR A 173 -34.66 8.76 18.65
N PHE A 174 -33.44 9.24 18.94
CA PHE A 174 -32.48 9.70 17.95
C PHE A 174 -31.61 8.55 17.41
N ARG A 175 -31.73 7.29 17.86
CA ARG A 175 -31.04 6.16 17.23
C ARG A 175 -31.33 6.04 15.73
N PRO A 176 -32.58 6.20 15.25
CA PRO A 176 -32.83 6.26 13.81
C PRO A 176 -32.32 7.54 13.12
N LEU A 177 -32.18 8.67 13.85
CA LEU A 177 -31.72 9.96 13.29
C LEU A 177 -30.18 10.12 13.30
N LEU A 178 -29.50 9.61 14.33
CA LEU A 178 -28.04 9.52 14.48
C LEU A 178 -27.47 8.30 13.76
N ARG A 179 -28.31 7.49 13.13
CA ARG A 179 -27.90 6.52 12.10
C ARG A 179 -27.63 7.23 10.77
N HIS A 180 -27.02 8.41 10.79
CA HIS A 180 -25.98 8.69 9.82
C HIS A 180 -24.77 7.83 10.14
N ARG A 181 -24.92 6.52 9.87
CA ARG A 181 -23.79 5.75 9.37
C ARG A 181 -23.33 6.57 8.17
N LYS A 182 -22.19 7.27 8.30
CA LYS A 182 -21.35 7.63 7.17
C LYS A 182 -20.96 6.31 6.52
N SER A 183 -21.92 5.72 5.81
CA SER A 183 -21.68 4.68 4.86
C SER A 183 -21.03 5.44 3.74
N ASP A 184 -19.70 5.41 3.70
CA ASP A 184 -18.93 5.70 2.50
C ASP A 184 -19.38 4.69 1.43
N VAL A 185 -20.56 4.89 0.84
CA VAL A 185 -21.10 4.15 -0.30
C VAL A 185 -21.87 5.18 -1.10
N VAL A 186 -21.20 5.78 -2.09
CA VAL A 186 -21.74 6.93 -2.84
C VAL A 186 -22.24 6.50 -4.23
N THR A 187 -22.06 5.24 -4.63
CA THR A 187 -22.54 4.77 -5.95
C THR A 187 -23.14 3.36 -5.88
N VAL A 188 -24.33 3.20 -6.46
CA VAL A 188 -25.03 1.92 -6.62
C VAL A 188 -25.05 1.57 -8.11
N TRP A 189 -24.54 0.39 -8.47
CA TRP A 189 -24.54 -0.09 -9.85
C TRP A 189 -25.43 -1.31 -9.97
N THR A 190 -26.18 -1.38 -11.06
CA THR A 190 -27.06 -2.50 -11.40
C THR A 190 -26.36 -3.41 -12.41
N LEU A 191 -26.22 -4.69 -12.07
CA LEU A 191 -25.71 -5.71 -12.98
C LEU A 191 -26.91 -6.48 -13.56
N SER A 192 -27.14 -6.31 -14.87
CA SER A 192 -28.22 -7.04 -15.55
C SER A 192 -27.79 -8.46 -15.92
N LYS A 193 -28.69 -9.42 -15.75
CA LYS A 193 -28.42 -10.85 -15.98
C LYS A 193 -28.00 -11.18 -17.42
N SER A 194 -28.37 -10.35 -18.41
CA SER A 194 -27.97 -10.49 -19.82
C SER A 194 -26.51 -10.08 -20.08
N SER A 195 -25.97 -9.16 -19.27
CA SER A 195 -24.57 -8.73 -19.33
C SER A 195 -23.58 -9.70 -18.67
N ALA A 196 -24.10 -10.75 -18.01
CA ALA A 196 -23.29 -11.81 -17.42
C ALA A 196 -22.84 -12.88 -18.43
N SER A 197 -23.20 -12.74 -19.73
CA SER A 197 -22.71 -13.61 -20.79
C SER A 197 -21.21 -13.36 -21.01
N PHE A 198 -20.41 -14.23 -20.41
CA PHE A 198 -18.95 -14.16 -20.40
C PHE A 198 -18.37 -14.85 -21.64
N ASP A 199 -17.73 -14.06 -22.50
CA ASP A 199 -16.84 -14.59 -23.53
C ASP A 199 -15.51 -14.98 -22.90
N SER A 200 -15.43 -16.24 -22.45
CA SER A 200 -14.30 -16.81 -21.72
C SER A 200 -13.00 -16.93 -22.54
N TYR A 201 -12.92 -16.39 -23.75
CA TYR A 201 -11.72 -16.49 -24.56
C TYR A 201 -11.14 -15.14 -24.96
N ARG A 202 -11.89 -14.04 -24.77
CA ARG A 202 -11.55 -12.71 -25.31
C ARG A 202 -10.19 -12.17 -24.88
N TYR A 203 -9.74 -12.45 -23.66
CA TYR A 203 -8.49 -11.90 -23.10
C TYR A 203 -7.49 -12.97 -22.64
N ARG A 204 -7.64 -14.21 -23.10
CA ARG A 204 -6.79 -15.34 -22.66
C ARG A 204 -5.30 -15.17 -23.03
N ASN A 205 -5.01 -14.43 -24.09
CA ASN A 205 -3.65 -14.17 -24.60
C ASN A 205 -3.21 -12.72 -24.45
N CYS A 206 -3.75 -12.01 -23.45
CA CYS A 206 -3.50 -10.59 -23.32
C CYS A 206 -2.10 -10.27 -22.76
N SER A 207 -1.41 -9.36 -23.44
CA SER A 207 -0.08 -8.84 -23.08
C SER A 207 -0.19 -7.41 -22.53
N VAL A 208 0.93 -6.88 -22.00
CA VAL A 208 1.03 -5.46 -21.63
C VAL A 208 0.64 -4.55 -22.79
N SER A 209 1.04 -4.86 -24.03
CA SER A 209 0.73 -4.02 -25.20
C SER A 209 -0.74 -4.06 -25.65
N THR A 210 -1.50 -5.09 -25.26
CA THR A 210 -2.89 -5.29 -25.72
C THR A 210 -3.92 -5.02 -24.62
N CYS A 211 -3.61 -5.33 -23.36
CA CYS A 211 -4.49 -5.08 -22.22
C CYS A 211 -4.26 -3.73 -21.56
N LEU A 212 -3.00 -3.31 -21.45
CA LEU A 212 -2.61 -2.08 -20.77
C LEU A 212 -2.47 -0.94 -21.77
N ARG A 213 -3.17 0.16 -21.51
CA ARG A 213 -3.00 1.40 -22.25
C ARG A 213 -1.86 2.21 -21.65
N SER A 214 -0.63 1.86 -22.02
CA SER A 214 0.61 2.49 -21.53
C SER A 214 0.69 3.99 -21.81
N GLN A 215 0.05 4.48 -22.86
CA GLN A 215 -0.02 5.91 -23.23
C GLN A 215 -0.47 6.81 -22.07
N ARG A 216 -1.37 6.32 -21.20
CA ARG A 216 -1.86 7.09 -20.03
C ARG A 216 -0.86 7.14 -18.89
N CYS A 217 0.06 6.18 -18.86
CA CYS A 217 1.07 6.04 -17.82
C CYS A 217 2.35 6.83 -18.13
N MET A 218 2.47 7.42 -19.32
CA MET A 218 3.64 8.19 -19.75
C MET A 218 3.49 9.70 -19.54
N LEU A 219 2.40 10.16 -18.92
CA LEU A 219 2.16 11.59 -18.69
C LEU A 219 3.09 12.19 -17.61
N ASP A 220 3.46 11.40 -16.60
CA ASP A 220 4.39 11.79 -15.53
C ASP A 220 5.54 10.79 -15.44
N TYR A 221 6.73 11.18 -15.90
CA TYR A 221 7.93 10.31 -15.97
C TYR A 221 8.50 9.86 -14.60
N GLY A 222 7.88 10.23 -13.49
CA GLY A 222 8.38 9.91 -12.13
C GLY A 222 7.34 9.40 -11.14
N LYS A 223 6.04 9.37 -11.48
CA LYS A 223 4.98 8.97 -10.54
C LYS A 223 3.83 8.27 -11.25
N ILE A 224 3.44 7.09 -10.76
CA ILE A 224 2.23 6.40 -11.24
C ILE A 224 1.03 7.09 -10.61
N SER A 225 0.13 7.62 -11.44
CA SER A 225 -1.15 8.19 -11.00
C SER A 225 -2.23 7.11 -10.89
N VAL A 226 -2.98 7.14 -9.80
CA VAL A 226 -4.03 6.15 -9.50
C VAL A 226 -5.36 6.87 -9.29
N TYR A 227 -6.41 6.50 -10.02
CA TYR A 227 -7.76 6.94 -9.69
C TYR A 227 -8.39 5.94 -8.73
N ILE A 228 -8.80 6.41 -7.56
CA ILE A 228 -9.43 5.57 -6.53
C ILE A 228 -10.94 5.76 -6.62
N GLN A 229 -11.63 4.77 -7.17
CA GLN A 229 -13.08 4.82 -7.28
C GLN A 229 -13.73 4.86 -5.89
N PRO A 230 -14.76 5.70 -5.66
CA PRO A 230 -15.57 5.66 -4.45
C PRO A 230 -16.15 4.27 -4.21
N ILE A 231 -16.40 3.93 -2.95
CA ILE A 231 -16.95 2.62 -2.60
C ILE A 231 -18.29 2.45 -3.32
N THR A 232 -18.38 1.35 -4.07
CA THR A 232 -19.48 1.07 -4.99
C THR A 232 -20.18 -0.20 -4.53
N ARG A 233 -21.51 -0.15 -4.44
CA ARG A 233 -22.33 -1.33 -4.15
C ARG A 233 -22.97 -1.82 -5.44
N VAL A 234 -22.82 -3.10 -5.74
CA VAL A 234 -23.45 -3.72 -6.92
C VAL A 234 -24.69 -4.48 -6.48
N VAL A 235 -25.79 -4.25 -7.17
CA VAL A 235 -27.06 -4.95 -6.99
C VAL A 235 -27.49 -5.62 -8.30
N ASP A 236 -28.25 -6.71 -8.19
CA ASP A 236 -28.91 -7.32 -9.35
C ASP A 236 -30.19 -6.56 -9.74
N ASP A 237 -30.84 -7.00 -10.82
CA ASP A 237 -32.12 -6.46 -11.31
C ASP A 237 -33.27 -6.58 -10.28
N VAL A 238 -33.13 -7.44 -9.27
CA VAL A 238 -34.13 -7.71 -8.22
C VAL A 238 -33.80 -6.92 -6.92
N GLY A 239 -32.66 -6.21 -6.89
CA GLY A 239 -32.18 -5.45 -5.74
C GLY A 239 -31.33 -6.24 -4.74
N ASN A 240 -31.02 -7.51 -5.00
CA ASN A 240 -30.12 -8.30 -4.18
C ASN A 240 -28.69 -7.78 -4.29
N VAL A 241 -27.97 -7.76 -3.17
CA VAL A 241 -26.60 -7.25 -3.12
C VAL A 241 -25.63 -8.32 -3.61
N LEU A 242 -24.86 -7.99 -4.65
CA LEU A 242 -23.86 -8.88 -5.24
C LEU A 242 -22.45 -8.59 -4.73
N SER A 243 -22.16 -7.33 -4.38
CA SER A 243 -20.83 -6.92 -3.90
C SER A 243 -20.69 -7.14 -2.38
N PRO A 244 -19.54 -7.62 -1.88
CA PRO A 244 -19.29 -7.73 -0.45
C PRO A 244 -19.16 -6.36 0.22
N VAL A 245 -19.39 -6.32 1.53
CA VAL A 245 -19.11 -5.13 2.34
C VAL A 245 -17.58 -4.90 2.40
N PRO A 246 -17.06 -3.69 2.20
CA PRO A 246 -15.62 -3.43 2.28
C PRO A 246 -14.96 -3.95 3.57
N SER A 247 -13.86 -4.68 3.45
CA SER A 247 -13.06 -5.16 4.60
C SER A 247 -12.14 -4.08 5.16
N LYS A 248 -11.58 -4.32 6.36
CA LYS A 248 -10.60 -3.41 6.97
C LYS A 248 -9.32 -3.34 6.14
N GLU A 249 -8.88 -4.47 5.60
CA GLU A 249 -7.70 -4.61 4.74
C GLU A 249 -7.88 -3.81 3.45
N PHE A 250 -9.07 -3.86 2.85
CA PHE A 250 -9.40 -3.07 1.67
C PHE A 250 -9.33 -1.56 1.95
N HIS A 251 -9.85 -1.10 3.10
CA HIS A 251 -9.69 0.29 3.51
C HIS A 251 -8.23 0.69 3.75
N THR A 252 -7.41 -0.21 4.30
CA THR A 252 -5.97 0.03 4.48
C THR A 252 -5.27 0.22 3.13
N ILE A 253 -5.51 -0.67 2.16
CA ILE A 253 -4.94 -0.53 0.81
C ILE A 253 -5.36 0.78 0.15
N ARG A 254 -6.65 1.14 0.26
CA ARG A 254 -7.15 2.42 -0.26
C ARG A 254 -6.44 3.62 0.36
N LYS A 255 -6.23 3.61 1.68
CA LYS A 255 -5.49 4.68 2.38
C LYS A 255 -4.05 4.77 1.90
N LEU A 256 -3.38 3.64 1.65
CA LEU A 256 -2.01 3.63 1.11
C LEU A 256 -1.93 4.22 -0.30
N LEU A 257 -2.93 3.95 -1.14
CA LEU A 257 -2.98 4.47 -2.51
C LEU A 257 -3.29 5.97 -2.59
N LEU A 258 -3.79 6.61 -1.52
CA LEU A 258 -4.16 8.03 -1.52
C LEU A 258 -2.99 8.95 -1.91
N HIS A 259 -1.75 8.59 -1.57
CA HIS A 259 -0.58 9.40 -1.93
C HIS A 259 -0.34 9.49 -3.45
N TYR A 260 -0.85 8.51 -4.20
CA TYR A 260 -0.79 8.44 -5.65
C TYR A 260 -2.10 8.87 -6.33
N SER A 261 -3.07 9.35 -5.54
CA SER A 261 -4.42 9.57 -6.04
C SER A 261 -4.55 10.79 -6.94
N VAL A 262 -5.39 10.67 -7.97
CA VAL A 262 -5.84 11.78 -8.83
C VAL A 262 -7.36 11.83 -8.84
N SER A 263 -7.92 13.04 -8.99
CA SER A 263 -9.37 13.27 -8.96
C SER A 263 -10.07 12.85 -10.26
N ASP A 264 -9.39 12.99 -11.41
CA ASP A 264 -9.96 12.65 -12.72
C ASP A 264 -9.49 11.25 -13.18
N PRO A 265 -10.42 10.33 -13.50
CA PRO A 265 -10.06 9.02 -14.04
C PRO A 265 -9.34 9.07 -15.40
N GLN A 266 -9.46 10.15 -16.18
CA GLN A 266 -8.75 10.26 -17.46
C GLN A 266 -7.26 10.59 -17.30
N GLN A 267 -6.89 11.23 -16.19
CA GLN A 267 -5.51 11.58 -15.84
C GLN A 267 -4.77 10.44 -15.12
N ALA A 268 -5.50 9.40 -14.71
CA ALA A 268 -4.94 8.25 -14.03
C ALA A 268 -4.32 7.24 -15.01
N CYS A 269 -3.13 6.76 -14.66
CA CYS A 269 -2.52 5.59 -15.27
C CYS A 269 -3.27 4.31 -14.86
N ILE A 270 -3.57 4.16 -13.57
CA ILE A 270 -4.20 2.96 -12.99
C ILE A 270 -5.58 3.31 -12.42
N PHE A 271 -6.56 2.45 -12.66
CA PHE A 271 -7.86 2.52 -12.03
C PHE A 271 -7.96 1.52 -10.87
N PHE A 272 -8.25 2.00 -9.67
CA PHE A 272 -8.47 1.16 -8.50
C PHE A 272 -9.98 1.07 -8.18
N PRO A 273 -10.59 -0.13 -8.20
CA PRO A 273 -12.02 -0.29 -8.08
C PRO A 273 -12.54 0.01 -6.66
N GLY A 274 -13.81 0.39 -6.60
CA GLY A 274 -14.56 0.69 -5.37
C GLY A 274 -15.13 -0.54 -4.67
N ILE A 275 -14.81 -1.73 -5.16
CA ILE A 275 -15.37 -3.02 -4.74
C ILE A 275 -14.22 -3.87 -4.19
N ASP A 276 -14.49 -4.57 -3.09
CA ASP A 276 -13.51 -5.38 -2.38
C ASP A 276 -13.42 -6.78 -2.99
N PHE A 277 -12.37 -7.00 -3.79
CA PHE A 277 -12.04 -8.29 -4.42
C PHE A 277 -11.00 -9.10 -3.63
N LEU A 278 -10.59 -8.67 -2.42
CA LEU A 278 -9.52 -9.33 -1.67
C LEU A 278 -9.83 -10.79 -1.34
N ASN A 279 -11.11 -11.10 -1.12
CA ASN A 279 -11.57 -12.46 -0.84
C ASN A 279 -12.81 -12.77 -1.70
N LEU A 280 -12.61 -13.59 -2.74
CA LEU A 280 -13.65 -13.93 -3.71
C LEU A 280 -14.78 -14.77 -3.12
N HIS A 281 -14.53 -15.50 -2.04
CA HIS A 281 -15.56 -16.30 -1.37
C HIS A 281 -16.62 -15.45 -0.66
N ARG A 282 -16.43 -14.12 -0.59
CA ARG A 282 -17.41 -13.19 -0.02
C ARG A 282 -18.48 -12.76 -1.03
N PHE A 283 -18.27 -13.05 -2.31
CA PHE A 283 -19.30 -12.89 -3.33
C PHE A 283 -20.28 -14.08 -3.27
N PRO A 284 -21.55 -13.89 -3.70
CA PRO A 284 -22.53 -14.98 -3.74
C PRO A 284 -22.07 -16.19 -4.55
N SER A 285 -21.31 -15.96 -5.63
CA SER A 285 -20.63 -16.99 -6.40
C SER A 285 -19.41 -16.39 -7.11
N ILE A 286 -18.49 -17.25 -7.55
CA ILE A 286 -17.32 -16.84 -8.33
C ILE A 286 -17.71 -16.23 -9.68
N ASP A 287 -18.78 -16.73 -10.31
CA ASP A 287 -19.25 -16.20 -11.59
C ASP A 287 -19.86 -14.80 -11.43
N VAL A 288 -20.47 -14.50 -10.28
CA VAL A 288 -20.89 -13.13 -9.93
C VAL A 288 -19.66 -12.22 -9.78
N ALA A 289 -18.60 -12.67 -9.09
CA ALA A 289 -17.38 -11.88 -8.96
C ALA A 289 -16.77 -11.55 -10.34
N HIS A 290 -16.74 -12.52 -11.26
CA HIS A 290 -16.31 -12.32 -12.65
C HIS A 290 -17.21 -11.34 -13.41
N ALA A 291 -18.53 -11.47 -13.30
CA ALA A 291 -19.47 -10.57 -13.96
C ALA A 291 -19.32 -9.12 -13.47
N VAL A 292 -19.12 -8.93 -12.16
CA VAL A 292 -18.83 -7.62 -11.56
C VAL A 292 -17.49 -7.07 -12.06
N ALA A 293 -16.44 -7.90 -12.14
CA ALA A 293 -15.15 -7.49 -12.67
C ALA A 293 -15.22 -7.07 -14.15
N ASN A 294 -15.94 -7.84 -14.98
CA ASN A 294 -16.13 -7.52 -16.39
C ASN A 294 -16.85 -6.19 -16.59
N MET A 295 -17.90 -5.93 -15.81
CA MET A 295 -18.59 -4.64 -15.85
C MET A 295 -17.65 -3.46 -15.54
N ILE A 296 -16.65 -3.65 -14.67
CA ILE A 296 -15.62 -2.63 -14.40
C ILE A 296 -14.66 -2.52 -15.59
N ASP A 297 -14.20 -3.65 -16.14
CA ASP A 297 -13.29 -3.70 -17.29
C ASP A 297 -13.93 -3.10 -18.56
N GLU A 298 -15.24 -3.16 -18.73
CA GLU A 298 -15.93 -2.50 -19.85
C GLU A 298 -15.90 -0.96 -19.73
N ARG A 299 -15.99 -0.45 -18.50
CA ARG A 299 -16.08 1.00 -18.21
C ARG A 299 -14.71 1.67 -18.06
N PHE A 300 -13.73 0.95 -17.52
CA PHE A 300 -12.43 1.51 -17.14
C PHE A 300 -11.28 0.69 -17.70
N ARG A 301 -10.22 1.38 -18.14
CA ARG A 301 -8.96 0.78 -18.61
C ARG A 301 -7.94 0.73 -17.47
N ASN A 302 -6.96 -0.17 -17.59
CA ASN A 302 -5.86 -0.32 -16.63
C ASN A 302 -6.36 -0.54 -15.19
N VAL A 303 -7.38 -1.39 -15.04
CA VAL A 303 -7.96 -1.72 -13.75
C VAL A 303 -6.97 -2.58 -12.96
N LEU A 304 -6.71 -2.24 -11.71
CA LEU A 304 -5.86 -3.01 -10.80
C LEU A 304 -6.74 -3.72 -9.75
N MET A 305 -6.71 -5.05 -9.73
CA MET A 305 -7.46 -5.85 -8.78
C MET A 305 -6.52 -6.56 -7.81
N PHE A 306 -6.81 -6.43 -6.52
CA PHE A 306 -6.12 -7.19 -5.47
C PHE A 306 -6.99 -8.37 -5.08
N THR A 307 -6.39 -9.56 -5.07
CA THR A 307 -7.03 -10.78 -4.57
C THR A 307 -6.02 -11.53 -3.74
N LEU A 308 -6.37 -11.80 -2.49
CA LEU A 308 -5.53 -12.56 -1.57
C LEU A 308 -6.03 -13.99 -1.39
N ILE A 309 -7.36 -14.18 -1.51
CA ILE A 309 -8.02 -15.47 -1.30
C ILE A 309 -9.02 -15.71 -2.43
N GLY A 310 -8.90 -16.88 -3.05
CA GLY A 310 -9.76 -17.34 -4.13
C GLY A 310 -9.01 -17.40 -5.47
N GLU A 311 -9.51 -18.26 -6.34
CA GLU A 311 -8.97 -18.46 -7.69
C GLU A 311 -9.82 -17.69 -8.71
N TRP A 312 -9.15 -17.00 -9.63
CA TRP A 312 -9.80 -16.33 -10.75
C TRP A 312 -9.84 -17.22 -11.98
N LYS A 313 -10.84 -17.04 -12.84
CA LYS A 313 -10.79 -17.57 -14.21
C LYS A 313 -10.06 -16.55 -15.11
N HIS A 314 -9.17 -17.00 -15.99
CA HIS A 314 -8.09 -16.18 -16.57
C HIS A 314 -8.41 -15.45 -17.87
N ASN A 315 -9.59 -14.84 -17.96
CA ASN A 315 -10.00 -14.19 -19.21
C ASN A 315 -10.41 -12.73 -18.99
N HIS A 316 -9.75 -12.05 -18.05
CA HIS A 316 -10.07 -10.68 -17.71
C HIS A 316 -8.96 -9.71 -18.12
N ARG A 317 -9.33 -8.45 -18.38
CA ARG A 317 -8.41 -7.44 -18.92
C ARG A 317 -7.60 -6.73 -17.84
N HIS A 318 -8.10 -6.71 -16.61
CA HIS A 318 -7.45 -6.06 -15.47
C HIS A 318 -6.07 -6.64 -15.14
N ILE A 319 -5.25 -5.83 -14.49
CA ILE A 319 -4.00 -6.21 -13.83
C ILE A 319 -4.35 -6.96 -12.56
N MET A 320 -3.82 -8.17 -12.41
CA MET A 320 -4.08 -8.99 -11.25
C MET A 320 -2.92 -8.91 -10.26
N ALA A 321 -3.20 -8.52 -9.01
CA ALA A 321 -2.26 -8.54 -7.91
C ALA A 321 -2.67 -9.62 -6.89
N SER A 322 -1.95 -10.72 -6.84
CA SER A 322 -2.29 -11.86 -5.97
C SER A 322 -1.06 -12.68 -5.55
N PRO A 323 -1.09 -13.27 -4.34
CA PRO A 323 -0.08 -14.23 -3.90
C PRO A 323 -0.32 -15.64 -4.44
N ILE A 324 -1.51 -15.92 -4.97
CA ILE A 324 -1.94 -17.24 -5.43
C ILE A 324 -2.39 -17.09 -6.88
N ILE A 325 -1.41 -17.02 -7.80
CA ILE A 325 -1.65 -17.08 -9.24
C ILE A 325 -0.97 -18.34 -9.77
N PRO A 326 -1.71 -19.33 -10.31
CA PRO A 326 -1.09 -20.50 -10.92
C PRO A 326 -0.15 -20.10 -12.06
N LEU A 327 0.98 -20.79 -12.18
CA LEU A 327 2.06 -20.42 -13.11
C LEU A 327 1.59 -20.28 -14.57
N HIS A 328 0.73 -21.19 -15.01
CA HIS A 328 0.18 -21.22 -16.38
C HIS A 328 -0.81 -20.07 -16.67
N LEU A 329 -1.14 -19.30 -15.65
CA LEU A 329 -2.17 -18.27 -15.66
C LEU A 329 -1.62 -16.88 -15.30
N TYR A 330 -0.37 -16.85 -14.83
CA TYR A 330 0.37 -15.63 -14.55
C TYR A 330 0.82 -14.97 -15.85
N ARG A 331 0.35 -13.75 -16.10
CA ARG A 331 0.76 -12.99 -17.28
C ARG A 331 2.01 -12.20 -16.94
N HIS A 332 3.16 -12.70 -17.39
CA HIS A 332 4.43 -12.03 -17.21
C HIS A 332 4.37 -10.57 -17.66
N ARG A 333 4.90 -9.68 -16.82
CA ARG A 333 4.98 -8.21 -17.01
C ARG A 333 3.64 -7.47 -16.94
N LEU A 334 2.50 -8.17 -16.84
CA LEU A 334 1.20 -7.56 -16.63
C LEU A 334 0.75 -7.76 -15.18
N ASP A 335 0.72 -9.01 -14.71
CA ASP A 335 0.28 -9.36 -13.36
C ASP A 335 1.37 -9.11 -12.31
N ILE A 336 0.94 -8.81 -11.08
CA ILE A 336 1.78 -8.51 -9.93
C ILE A 336 1.72 -9.69 -8.97
N SER A 337 2.81 -10.45 -8.88
CA SER A 337 2.95 -11.45 -7.84
C SER A 337 3.14 -10.74 -6.49
N LEU A 338 2.24 -11.02 -5.55
CA LEU A 338 2.39 -10.56 -4.17
C LEU A 338 3.10 -11.65 -3.37
N SER A 339 4.04 -11.26 -2.52
CA SER A 339 4.57 -12.23 -1.56
C SER A 339 3.44 -12.72 -0.66
N PRO A 340 3.27 -14.03 -0.43
CA PRO A 340 2.34 -14.51 0.57
C PRO A 340 2.70 -13.86 1.91
N TYR A 341 1.72 -13.20 2.53
CA TYR A 341 1.93 -12.51 3.80
C TYR A 341 2.17 -13.55 4.90
N PHE A 342 3.44 -13.81 5.19
CA PHE A 342 3.86 -14.52 6.39
C PHE A 342 3.82 -13.51 7.53
N GLY A 343 2.76 -13.54 8.34
CA GLY A 343 2.62 -12.64 9.47
C GLY A 343 3.88 -12.65 10.34
N ASN A 344 4.42 -11.45 10.62
CA ASN A 344 5.56 -11.14 11.50
C ASN A 344 6.50 -12.33 11.78
N LEU A 345 7.20 -12.80 10.75
CA LEU A 345 8.50 -13.41 10.97
C LEU A 345 9.43 -12.26 11.40
N PRO A 346 10.03 -12.29 12.61
CA PRO A 346 11.14 -11.41 12.90
C PRO A 346 12.19 -11.65 11.79
N ALA A 347 12.63 -10.58 11.14
CA ALA A 347 13.60 -10.66 10.05
C ALA A 347 14.77 -11.55 10.52
N PRO A 348 15.05 -12.69 9.84
CA PRO A 348 16.19 -13.48 10.22
C PRO A 348 17.42 -12.65 9.87
N THR A 349 18.23 -12.34 10.88
CA THR A 349 19.59 -11.85 10.68
C THR A 349 20.29 -12.82 9.74
N THR A 350 20.48 -12.40 8.49
CA THR A 350 21.08 -13.21 7.44
C THR A 350 22.51 -13.55 7.81
N SER A 351 22.75 -14.79 8.23
CA SER A 351 24.01 -15.48 8.00
C SER A 351 23.79 -16.60 6.99
N ALA A 352 24.73 -16.70 6.06
CA ALA A 352 24.67 -17.45 4.81
C ALA A 352 24.25 -18.92 4.91
N SER A 353 23.70 -19.39 3.78
CA SER A 353 23.76 -20.78 3.28
C SER A 353 23.01 -21.86 4.06
N SER A 354 21.91 -22.36 3.49
CA SER A 354 21.67 -23.81 3.33
C SER A 354 20.35 -24.05 2.59
N THR A 355 20.43 -24.91 1.58
CA THR A 355 19.34 -25.47 0.78
C THR A 355 18.56 -26.52 1.56
N HIS A 356 17.26 -26.33 1.87
CA HIS A 356 16.40 -27.47 2.19
C HIS A 356 14.94 -27.27 1.76
N ASN A 357 14.42 -28.31 1.08
CA ASN A 357 13.04 -28.49 0.70
C ASN A 357 12.11 -28.42 1.93
N THR A 358 11.13 -27.53 1.91
CA THR A 358 10.09 -27.49 2.94
C THR A 358 8.72 -27.60 2.29
N LEU A 359 8.12 -28.78 2.42
CA LEU A 359 6.69 -28.96 2.27
C LEU A 359 6.07 -28.60 3.63
N LEU A 360 5.34 -27.48 3.71
CA LEU A 360 4.65 -27.10 4.94
C LEU A 360 3.14 -27.08 4.71
N VAL A 361 2.48 -28.09 5.28
CA VAL A 361 1.03 -28.18 5.37
C VAL A 361 0.54 -27.10 6.35
N MET A 362 -0.35 -26.23 5.86
CA MET A 362 -0.98 -25.20 6.69
C MET A 362 -1.96 -25.84 7.67
N LEU A 363 -1.70 -25.72 8.97
CA LEU A 363 -2.69 -25.96 10.02
C LEU A 363 -3.15 -24.61 10.58
N PHE A 364 -4.30 -24.15 10.12
CA PHE A 364 -5.03 -23.08 10.79
C PHE A 364 -5.73 -23.64 12.03
N ASN A 365 -5.62 -22.89 13.13
CA ASN A 365 -6.48 -22.98 14.32
C ASN A 365 -6.45 -24.30 15.11
N ALA A 366 -5.29 -24.67 15.63
CA ALA A 366 -5.18 -25.69 16.67
C ALA A 366 -4.90 -25.05 18.04
N SER A 367 -5.45 -25.63 19.12
CA SER A 367 -5.19 -25.19 20.49
C SER A 367 -3.69 -25.26 20.82
N SER A 368 -3.25 -24.43 21.76
CA SER A 368 -1.84 -24.40 22.21
C SER A 368 -1.31 -25.78 22.60
N SER A 369 -2.17 -26.61 23.22
CA SER A 369 -1.85 -27.99 23.60
C SER A 369 -1.53 -28.90 22.42
N PHE A 370 -2.21 -28.75 21.28
CA PHE A 370 -1.94 -29.58 20.10
C PHE A 370 -0.64 -29.18 19.41
N ARG A 371 -0.28 -27.89 19.45
CA ARG A 371 0.97 -27.38 18.88
C ARG A 371 2.20 -27.91 19.63
N GLU A 372 2.13 -28.02 20.95
CA GLU A 372 3.22 -28.57 21.76
C GLU A 372 3.42 -30.06 21.48
N VAL A 373 2.33 -30.84 21.40
CA VAL A 373 2.41 -32.28 21.10
C VAL A 373 2.93 -32.53 19.68
N ALA A 374 2.52 -31.73 18.70
CA ALA A 374 3.03 -31.84 17.33
C ALA A 374 4.52 -31.46 17.26
N ALA A 375 4.95 -30.40 17.96
CA ALA A 375 6.35 -30.00 18.00
C ALA A 375 7.23 -31.08 18.66
N GLU A 376 6.75 -31.74 19.70
CA GLU A 376 7.48 -32.83 20.36
C GLU A 376 7.58 -34.09 19.47
N ALA A 377 6.50 -34.42 18.75
CA ALA A 377 6.46 -35.57 17.84
C ALA A 377 7.37 -35.39 16.61
N PHE A 378 7.40 -34.19 16.02
CA PHE A 378 8.19 -33.89 14.82
C PHE A 378 9.61 -33.37 15.12
N GLY A 379 9.87 -32.92 16.35
CA GLY A 379 11.20 -32.49 16.79
C GLY A 379 12.19 -33.63 17.06
N ARG A 380 11.72 -34.89 17.15
CA ARG A 380 12.57 -36.08 17.33
C ARG A 380 13.00 -36.75 16.02
N SER A 381 12.55 -36.25 14.87
CA SER A 381 12.99 -36.70 13.55
C SER A 381 13.82 -35.62 12.88
N ALA A 382 15.01 -35.35 13.43
CA ALA A 382 16.10 -34.63 12.79
C ALA A 382 17.42 -35.27 13.20
#